data_AF-A0AAW8U2Z9-F1
#
_entry.id   AF-A0AAW8U2Z9-F1
#
_cell.length_a   1.000
_cell.length_b   1.000
_cell.length_c   1.000
_cell.angle_alpha   90.00
_cell.angle_beta   90.00
_cell.angle_gamma   90.00
#
_symmetry.space_group_name_H-M   'P 1'
#
loop_
_entity.id
_entity.type
_entity.pdbx_description
1 polymer ?
#
loop_
_entity_poly.entity_id
_entity_poly.type
_entity_poly.pdbx_seq_one_letter_code
_entity_poly.pdbx_strand_id
1 'polypeptide(L)'
;MTYWVIPANPTMYDVREAFRDLRIVYWKQGRNKSVKIGDIIFIYESVTSKSIILKTRVVDKDVYNNYIDDSKYTMGNATFNPPWMKLELIDELAQPITMNQLRENGVKGSYQSMRRLKEDIVFNLNLD
;
A
#
# COMPACT_ATOMS: atom_id res chain seq x y z
N MET A 1 -12.99 10.24 4.27
CA MET A 1 -11.70 9.57 4.05
C MET A 1 -11.90 8.09 4.26
N THR A 2 -11.32 7.23 3.43
CA THR A 2 -11.43 5.76 3.57
C THR A 2 -10.05 5.16 3.78
N TYR A 3 -9.98 4.05 4.51
CA TYR A 3 -8.75 3.32 4.75
C TYR A 3 -8.70 2.03 3.93
N TRP A 4 -7.53 1.74 3.37
CA TRP A 4 -7.29 0.55 2.57
C TRP A 4 -5.97 -0.09 2.96
N VAL A 5 -5.84 -1.39 2.70
CA VAL A 5 -4.57 -2.11 2.75
C VAL A 5 -4.30 -2.77 1.41
N ILE A 6 -3.05 -2.68 0.93
CA ILE A 6 -2.59 -3.34 -0.30
C ILE A 6 -1.36 -4.19 -0.01
N PRO A 7 -1.23 -5.37 -0.63
CA PRO A 7 -0.01 -6.17 -0.52
C PRO A 7 1.10 -5.59 -1.39
N ALA A 8 2.31 -5.58 -0.83
CA ALA A 8 3.57 -5.41 -1.54
C ALA A 8 4.38 -6.70 -1.40
N ASN A 9 4.89 -7.22 -2.50
CA ASN A 9 5.82 -8.34 -2.46
C ASN A 9 7.26 -7.80 -2.55
N PRO A 10 8.05 -7.83 -1.46
CA PRO A 10 9.41 -7.30 -1.46
C PRO A 10 10.34 -8.07 -2.42
N THR A 11 9.99 -9.28 -2.88
CA THR A 11 10.77 -10.01 -3.89
C THR A 11 10.51 -9.52 -5.32
N MET A 12 9.54 -8.64 -5.53
CA MET A 12 9.16 -8.09 -6.82
C MET A 12 9.37 -6.57 -6.88
N TYR A 13 9.27 -5.89 -5.74
CA TYR A 13 9.42 -4.45 -5.65
C TYR A 13 9.85 -4.06 -4.23
N ASP A 14 10.99 -3.37 -4.09
CA ASP A 14 11.44 -2.82 -2.81
C ASP A 14 10.62 -1.59 -2.43
N VAL A 15 9.46 -1.83 -1.84
CA VAL A 15 8.54 -0.77 -1.48
C VAL A 15 9.12 0.16 -0.40
N ARG A 16 10.00 -0.33 0.46
CA ARG A 16 10.58 0.47 1.55
C ARG A 16 11.57 1.49 1.01
N GLU A 17 12.56 1.03 0.25
CA GLU A 17 13.53 1.94 -0.36
C GLU A 17 12.86 2.88 -1.35
N ALA A 18 11.86 2.39 -2.12
CA ALA A 18 11.11 3.24 -3.04
C ALA A 18 10.46 4.45 -2.35
N PHE A 19 9.75 4.22 -1.24
CA PHE A 19 9.09 5.31 -0.51
C PHE A 19 10.08 6.19 0.26
N ARG A 20 11.19 5.64 0.77
CA ARG A 20 12.25 6.44 1.42
C ARG A 20 12.86 7.46 0.48
N ASP A 21 13.24 7.00 -0.71
CA ASP A 21 13.97 7.80 -1.69
C ASP A 21 13.04 8.75 -2.45
N LEU A 22 11.88 8.26 -2.92
CA LEU A 22 11.02 9.01 -3.84
C LEU A 22 9.94 9.82 -3.13
N ARG A 23 9.56 9.42 -1.91
CA ARG A 23 8.38 9.88 -1.15
C ARG A 23 7.03 9.63 -1.83
N ILE A 24 6.95 9.70 -3.15
CA ILE A 24 5.76 9.40 -3.95
C ILE A 24 6.06 8.20 -4.86
N VAL A 25 5.18 7.20 -4.85
CA VAL A 25 5.29 6.00 -5.70
C VAL A 25 4.02 5.83 -6.52
N TYR A 26 4.18 5.31 -7.74
CA TYR A 26 3.08 5.01 -8.66
C TYR A 26 2.65 3.56 -8.46
N TRP A 27 1.49 3.37 -7.83
CA TRP A 27 0.97 2.05 -7.56
C TRP A 27 -0.10 1.65 -8.57
N LYS A 28 -0.10 0.40 -9.04
CA LYS A 28 -1.13 -0.11 -9.95
C LYS A 28 -2.51 0.00 -9.29
N GLN A 29 -3.43 0.74 -9.89
CA GLN A 29 -4.79 0.93 -9.36
C GLN A 29 -5.63 -0.36 -9.44
N GLY A 30 -5.38 -1.16 -10.47
CA GLY A 30 -6.14 -2.38 -10.74
C GLY A 30 -7.61 -2.06 -11.09
N ARG A 31 -8.51 -2.98 -10.74
CA ARG A 31 -9.95 -2.86 -11.06
C ARG A 31 -10.77 -2.11 -10.01
N ASN A 32 -10.21 -1.85 -8.82
CA ASN A 32 -10.95 -1.17 -7.77
C ASN A 32 -11.00 0.34 -8.05
N LYS A 33 -12.18 0.83 -8.44
CA LYS A 33 -12.42 2.25 -8.73
C LYS A 33 -12.93 3.04 -7.52
N SER A 34 -13.12 2.38 -6.38
CA SER A 34 -13.70 3.01 -5.18
C SER A 34 -12.71 3.91 -4.41
N VAL A 35 -11.41 3.76 -4.67
CA VAL A 35 -10.37 4.58 -4.06
C VAL A 35 -10.50 6.03 -4.54
N LYS A 36 -10.44 6.97 -3.59
CA LYS A 36 -10.54 8.41 -3.84
C LYS A 36 -9.25 9.12 -3.44
N ILE A 37 -9.00 10.29 -4.04
CA ILE A 37 -7.94 11.20 -3.58
C ILE A 37 -8.22 11.57 -2.11
N GLY A 38 -7.18 11.55 -1.29
CA GLY A 38 -7.26 11.75 0.16
C GLY A 38 -7.51 10.49 0.97
N ASP A 39 -7.79 9.34 0.36
CA ASP A 39 -7.85 8.06 1.08
C ASP A 39 -6.46 7.65 1.60
N ILE A 40 -6.45 6.86 2.67
CA ILE A 40 -5.24 6.29 3.26
C ILE A 40 -5.04 4.88 2.75
N ILE A 41 -3.84 4.60 2.25
CA ILE A 41 -3.42 3.26 1.83
C ILE A 41 -2.29 2.79 2.74
N PHE A 42 -2.54 1.71 3.48
CA PHE A 42 -1.54 0.97 4.22
C PHE A 42 -0.85 -0.06 3.33
N ILE A 43 0.48 -0.13 3.38
CA ILE A 43 1.26 -1.13 2.64
C ILE A 43 1.54 -2.32 3.52
N TYR A 44 1.05 -3.50 3.13
CA TYR A 44 1.31 -4.79 3.75
C TYR A 44 2.43 -5.53 3.02
N GLU A 45 3.60 -5.64 3.63
CA GLU A 45 4.72 -6.38 3.03
C GLU A 45 4.52 -7.89 3.25
N SER A 46 4.29 -8.61 2.15
CA SER A 46 3.60 -9.90 2.18
C SER A 46 4.47 -11.14 2.37
N VAL A 47 5.78 -11.05 2.13
CA VAL A 47 6.70 -12.19 2.18
C VAL A 47 7.63 -12.12 3.40
N THR A 48 8.40 -11.03 3.52
CA THR A 48 9.45 -10.91 4.54
C THR A 48 8.88 -10.62 5.93
N SER A 49 8.19 -9.50 6.13
CA SER A 49 7.64 -9.13 7.44
C SER A 49 6.21 -9.60 7.72
N LYS A 50 5.41 -9.91 6.69
CA LYS A 50 3.99 -10.28 6.82
C LYS A 50 3.21 -9.30 7.71
N SER A 51 3.45 -8.02 7.50
CA SER A 51 2.96 -6.93 8.34
C SER A 51 2.66 -5.67 7.53
N ILE A 52 1.77 -4.81 8.04
CA ILE A 52 1.64 -3.43 7.58
C ILE A 52 2.85 -2.65 8.07
N ILE A 53 3.51 -1.95 7.15
CA ILE A 53 4.80 -1.30 7.40
C ILE A 53 4.82 0.18 7.01
N LEU A 54 3.94 0.62 6.10
CA LEU A 54 3.88 2.00 5.64
C LEU A 54 2.46 2.52 5.66
N LYS A 55 2.32 3.81 5.94
CA LYS A 55 1.08 4.58 5.81
C LYS A 55 1.27 5.60 4.69
N THR A 56 0.34 5.63 3.75
CA THR A 56 0.41 6.51 2.57
C THR A 56 -0.92 7.19 2.30
N ARG A 57 -0.90 8.29 1.54
CA ARG A 57 -2.08 9.02 1.06
C ARG A 57 -2.21 8.90 -0.45
N VAL A 58 -3.43 8.72 -0.94
CA VAL A 58 -3.71 8.87 -2.37
C VAL A 58 -3.70 10.36 -2.73
N VAL A 59 -2.71 10.79 -3.51
CA VAL A 59 -2.63 12.19 -4.00
C VAL A 59 -3.12 12.34 -5.43
N ASP A 60 -3.18 11.24 -6.19
CA ASP A 60 -3.69 11.21 -7.56
C ASP A 60 -4.17 9.80 -7.94
N LYS A 61 -5.05 9.69 -8.93
CA LYS A 61 -5.63 8.41 -9.41
C LYS A 61 -6.04 8.49 -10.87
N ASP A 62 -6.26 7.34 -11.49
CA ASP A 62 -6.55 7.23 -12.92
C ASP A 62 -5.45 7.89 -13.79
N VAL A 63 -4.19 7.78 -13.36
CA VAL A 63 -3.05 8.34 -14.07
C VAL A 63 -2.61 7.39 -15.17
N TYR A 64 -2.65 7.84 -16.42
CA TYR A 64 -2.27 7.02 -17.58
C TYR A 64 -0.87 7.34 -18.14
N ASN A 65 -0.40 8.58 -17.94
CA ASN A 65 0.87 9.10 -18.45
C ASN A 65 1.72 9.67 -17.31
N ASN A 66 3.01 9.94 -17.54
CA ASN A 66 3.91 10.62 -16.60
C ASN A 66 4.12 9.84 -15.28
N TYR A 67 4.52 8.56 -15.37
CA TYR A 67 4.98 7.80 -14.21
C TYR A 67 6.46 8.07 -13.93
N ILE A 68 6.84 7.98 -12.66
CA ILE A 68 8.25 8.04 -12.28
C ILE A 68 8.95 6.76 -12.73
N ASP A 69 10.19 6.87 -13.19
CA ASP A 69 11.02 5.68 -13.37
C ASP A 69 11.47 5.17 -11.99
N ASP A 70 10.83 4.11 -11.52
CA ASP A 70 11.13 3.39 -10.28
C ASP A 70 11.71 1.99 -10.55
N SER A 71 12.23 1.78 -11.76
CA SER A 71 12.81 0.50 -12.19
C SER A 71 13.94 0.02 -11.27
N LYS A 72 14.68 0.94 -10.64
CA LYS A 72 15.75 0.61 -9.69
C LYS A 72 15.28 -0.16 -8.45
N TYR A 73 13.99 -0.10 -8.09
CA TYR A 73 13.40 -0.87 -6.97
C TYR A 73 12.65 -2.11 -7.45
N THR A 74 12.46 -2.26 -8.77
CA THR A 74 11.80 -3.43 -9.33
C THR A 74 12.76 -4.60 -9.34
N MET A 75 12.32 -5.72 -8.75
CA MET A 75 13.06 -6.97 -8.71
C MET A 75 12.42 -7.98 -9.67
N GLY A 76 13.25 -8.71 -10.40
CA GLY A 76 12.80 -9.69 -11.39
C GLY A 76 12.13 -9.06 -12.61
N ASN A 77 11.23 -9.81 -13.26
CA ASN A 77 10.62 -9.42 -14.53
C ASN A 77 9.21 -8.82 -14.35
N ALA A 78 9.00 -8.03 -13.29
CA ALA A 78 7.70 -7.44 -13.04
C ALA A 78 7.37 -6.38 -14.09
N THR A 79 6.19 -6.49 -14.72
CA THR A 79 5.68 -5.45 -15.61
C THR A 79 4.37 -4.90 -15.06
N PHE A 80 4.30 -3.59 -14.96
CA PHE A 80 3.15 -2.89 -14.43
C PHE A 80 2.57 -1.98 -15.50
N ASN A 81 1.23 -1.90 -15.58
CA ASN A 81 0.52 -1.13 -16.59
C ASN A 81 -0.48 -0.17 -15.92
N PRO A 82 -0.74 1.01 -16.51
CA PRO A 82 -1.73 1.97 -16.03
C PRO A 82 -3.17 1.39 -16.01
N PRO A 83 -4.11 2.06 -15.32
CA PRO A 83 -3.94 3.32 -14.59
C PRO A 83 -3.22 3.16 -13.25
N TRP A 84 -2.53 4.23 -12.85
CA TRP A 84 -1.81 4.35 -11.58
C TRP A 84 -2.59 5.17 -10.56
N MET A 85 -2.34 4.86 -9.29
CA MET A 85 -2.54 5.74 -8.15
C MET A 85 -1.18 6.34 -7.78
N LYS A 86 -1.13 7.63 -7.45
CA LYS A 86 0.05 8.20 -6.80
C LYS A 86 -0.15 8.14 -5.31
N LEU A 87 0.76 7.44 -4.63
CA LEU A 87 0.76 7.28 -3.20
C LEU A 87 1.90 8.13 -2.63
N GLU A 88 1.57 9.05 -1.72
CA GLU A 88 2.53 9.84 -0.96
C GLU A 88 2.77 9.19 0.40
N LEU A 89 4.03 8.97 0.78
CA LEU A 89 4.39 8.47 2.10
C LEU A 89 3.95 9.47 3.17
N ILE A 90 3.14 8.99 4.13
CA ILE A 90 2.84 9.73 5.36
C ILE A 90 3.85 9.31 6.43
N ASP A 91 4.01 8.00 6.65
CA ASP A 91 4.85 7.49 7.72
C ASP A 91 5.35 6.05 7.47
N GLU A 92 6.51 5.73 8.04
CA GLU A 92 6.98 4.36 8.24
C GLU A 92 6.62 3.92 9.64
N LEU A 93 5.83 2.84 9.77
CA LEU A 93 5.34 2.42 11.07
C LEU A 93 6.52 1.96 11.94
N ALA A 94 6.74 2.66 13.05
CA ALA A 94 7.74 2.29 14.06
C ALA A 94 7.50 0.87 14.61
N GLN A 95 6.23 0.46 14.71
CA GLN A 95 5.83 -0.89 15.06
C GLN A 95 4.96 -1.48 13.95
N PRO A 96 5.47 -2.43 13.14
CA PRO A 96 4.70 -3.07 12.09
C PRO A 96 3.48 -3.82 12.66
N ILE A 97 2.34 -3.73 11.98
CA ILE A 97 1.12 -4.44 12.37
C ILE A 97 1.04 -5.78 11.65
N THR A 98 1.19 -6.86 12.39
CA THR A 98 1.24 -8.21 11.85
C THR A 98 -0.12 -8.69 11.31
N MET A 99 -0.05 -9.69 10.46
CA MET A 99 -1.21 -10.46 10.01
C MET A 99 -2.11 -10.97 11.14
N ASN A 100 -1.53 -11.41 12.25
CA ASN A 100 -2.29 -11.95 13.37
C ASN A 100 -3.09 -10.86 14.08
N GLN A 101 -2.48 -9.69 14.32
CA GLN A 101 -3.17 -8.54 14.91
C GLN A 101 -4.35 -8.07 14.05
N LEU A 102 -4.20 -8.07 12.72
CA LEU A 102 -5.32 -7.77 11.81
C LEU A 102 -6.47 -8.76 11.95
N ARG A 103 -6.15 -10.06 12.06
CA ARG A 103 -7.15 -11.13 12.22
C ARG A 103 -7.86 -11.06 13.56
N GLU A 104 -7.13 -10.81 14.64
CA GLU A 104 -7.67 -10.62 15.99
C GLU A 104 -8.64 -9.43 16.04
N ASN A 105 -8.39 -8.40 15.22
CA ASN A 105 -9.28 -7.26 15.05
C ASN A 105 -10.36 -7.48 13.98
N GLY A 106 -10.57 -8.71 13.51
CA GLY A 106 -11.71 -9.08 12.66
C GLY A 106 -11.49 -8.91 11.15
N VAL A 107 -10.26 -8.68 10.69
CA VAL A 107 -9.94 -8.74 9.25
C VAL A 107 -9.88 -10.20 8.79
N LYS A 108 -10.87 -10.60 7.97
CA LYS A 108 -11.00 -11.97 7.44
C LYS A 108 -10.54 -12.07 5.97
N GLY A 109 -10.01 -13.24 5.59
CA GLY A 109 -9.70 -13.60 4.19
C GLY A 109 -8.23 -13.47 3.78
N SER A 110 -7.94 -13.65 2.49
CA SER A 110 -6.58 -13.59 1.94
C SER A 110 -6.16 -12.16 1.56
N TYR A 111 -4.91 -11.79 1.79
CA TYR A 111 -4.41 -10.42 1.58
C TYR A 111 -3.75 -10.28 0.20
N GLN A 112 -4.33 -10.93 -0.81
CA GLN A 112 -3.77 -10.97 -2.16
C GLN A 112 -4.20 -9.79 -3.04
N SER A 113 -5.13 -8.97 -2.57
CA SER A 113 -5.62 -7.79 -3.28
C SER A 113 -5.91 -6.64 -2.32
N MET A 114 -6.12 -5.45 -2.88
CA MET A 114 -6.54 -4.27 -2.14
C MET A 114 -7.83 -4.52 -1.36
N ARG A 115 -7.85 -4.15 -0.08
CA ARG A 115 -9.00 -4.31 0.81
C ARG A 115 -9.30 -3.04 1.57
N ARG A 116 -10.58 -2.76 1.78
CA ARG A 116 -11.01 -1.69 2.67
C ARG A 116 -10.80 -2.13 4.12
N LEU A 117 -10.22 -1.26 4.93
CA LEU A 117 -10.19 -1.38 6.38
C LEU A 117 -11.32 -0.53 6.96
N LYS A 118 -11.98 -1.08 7.98
CA LYS A 118 -12.98 -0.33 8.73
C LYS A 118 -12.29 0.60 9.73
N GLU A 119 -12.94 1.70 10.07
CA GLU A 119 -12.36 2.75 10.93
C GLU A 119 -12.07 2.25 12.35
N ASP A 120 -12.94 1.38 12.89
CA ASP A 120 -12.74 0.72 14.19
C ASP A 120 -11.45 -0.10 14.24
N ILE A 121 -11.12 -0.81 13.16
CA ILE A 121 -9.87 -1.57 13.06
C ILE A 121 -8.65 -0.65 13.03
N VAL A 122 -8.73 0.45 12.29
CA VAL A 122 -7.64 1.43 12.19
C VAL A 122 -7.39 2.07 13.57
N PHE A 123 -8.45 2.45 14.27
CA PHE A 123 -8.37 3.00 15.61
C PHE A 123 -7.81 1.99 16.63
N ASN A 124 -8.33 0.77 16.67
CA ASN A 124 -7.89 -0.26 17.63
C ASN A 124 -6.41 -0.65 17.45
N LEU A 125 -5.87 -0.47 16.25
CA LEU A 125 -4.48 -0.77 15.91
C LEU A 125 -3.57 0.47 15.94
N ASN A 126 -4.09 1.63 16.37
CA ASN A 126 -3.38 2.91 16.42
C ASN A 126 -2.72 3.27 15.07
N LEU A 127 -3.49 3.13 13.99
CA LEU A 127 -3.05 3.39 12.61
C LEU A 127 -3.49 4.76 12.07
N ASP A 128 -4.28 5.52 12.84
CA ASP A 128 -4.90 6.80 12.47
C ASP A 128 -3.91 7.97 12.30
#